data_AF-A0A7X2TD07-F1
#
_entry.id   AF-A0A7X2TD07-F1
#
_cell.length_a   1.000
_cell.length_b   1.000
_cell.length_c   1.000
_cell.angle_alpha   90.00
_cell.angle_beta   90.00
_cell.angle_gamma   90.00
#
_symmetry.space_group_name_H-M   'P 1'
#
loop_
_entity.id
_entity.type
_entity.pdbx_description
1 polymer ?
#
loop_
_entity_poly.entity_id
_entity_poly.type
_entity_poly.pdbx_seq_one_letter_code
_entity_poly.pdbx_strand_id
1 'polypeptide(L)'
;MLKRLAAAAAAVTIAVSTPAYAGQWVQDGVGWRWQLDDGSYLKGHCWVWIDGNHDGIAESYSFDYKTGYITYDVADQGVTVNENGALLHNGVVATDVIPGGSDYLPGMAGDDGKIFHLVFTPDESVHELNAKIQAEKEQKEAEKEQKEAEKERKKAEEAAWIESIDVDKVAYRIAEMVNEERVSKGYYELVINDELMENAAVRAEEGDELYAHRRPDGSNIETAVTVENRGVAENLASVPILMGETEEELAQLFMDAWLNSAGHRHNIFTSRGDEIGVGVYKSGNSLVGCQLFIQN
;
A
#
# COMPACT_ATOMS: atom_id res chain seq x y z
N MET A 1 -39.22 -59.77 -9.22
CA MET A 1 -37.92 -59.56 -8.51
C MET A 1 -37.27 -58.29 -9.06
N LEU A 2 -36.50 -57.53 -8.27
CA LEU A 2 -35.79 -56.30 -8.71
C LEU A 2 -34.33 -56.27 -8.25
N LYS A 3 -33.38 -56.00 -9.15
CA LYS A 3 -31.95 -55.60 -8.95
C LYS A 3 -31.39 -55.02 -10.29
N ARG A 4 -30.39 -54.13 -10.41
CA ARG A 4 -29.87 -52.97 -9.61
C ARG A 4 -28.59 -52.37 -10.31
N LEU A 5 -28.37 -51.04 -10.27
CA LEU A 5 -27.05 -50.30 -10.32
C LEU A 5 -26.24 -50.30 -11.67
N ALA A 6 -25.27 -49.39 -12.00
CA ALA A 6 -24.88 -48.02 -11.55
C ALA A 6 -23.77 -47.33 -12.44
N ALA A 7 -23.67 -45.97 -12.40
CA ALA A 7 -22.51 -44.99 -12.48
C ALA A 7 -21.34 -45.12 -13.52
N ALA A 8 -20.40 -44.16 -13.80
CA ALA A 8 -20.06 -42.80 -13.29
C ALA A 8 -19.13 -41.94 -14.25
N ALA A 9 -19.12 -40.59 -14.09
CA ALA A 9 -18.00 -39.56 -14.13
C ALA A 9 -16.87 -39.50 -15.22
N ALA A 10 -16.08 -38.40 -15.44
CA ALA A 10 -16.20 -36.91 -15.32
C ALA A 10 -14.88 -36.17 -15.77
N ALA A 11 -14.93 -34.89 -16.22
CA ALA A 11 -13.84 -33.86 -16.33
C ALA A 11 -14.33 -32.61 -17.16
N VAL A 12 -13.53 -31.56 -17.49
CA VAL A 12 -12.96 -30.41 -16.70
C VAL A 12 -12.64 -29.22 -17.66
N THR A 13 -12.32 -27.99 -17.19
CA THR A 13 -12.59 -26.69 -17.89
C THR A 13 -11.48 -25.61 -17.89
N ILE A 14 -11.57 -24.59 -18.78
CA ILE A 14 -10.90 -23.25 -18.74
C ILE A 14 -11.90 -22.17 -19.25
N ALA A 15 -11.82 -20.90 -18.80
CA ALA A 15 -12.73 -19.79 -19.18
C ALA A 15 -12.06 -18.39 -19.22
N VAL A 16 -12.69 -17.41 -19.89
CA VAL A 16 -12.34 -15.97 -20.00
C VAL A 16 -13.64 -15.13 -20.17
N SER A 17 -13.65 -13.84 -19.81
CA SER A 17 -14.80 -12.89 -19.89
C SER A 17 -14.29 -11.45 -20.19
N THR A 18 -15.07 -10.37 -20.40
CA THR A 18 -16.54 -10.07 -20.29
C THR A 18 -17.16 -9.75 -21.68
N PRO A 19 -18.26 -8.97 -21.93
CA PRO A 19 -18.71 -7.69 -21.31
C PRO A 19 -19.83 -7.84 -20.26
N ALA A 20 -20.36 -6.70 -19.78
CA ALA A 20 -21.62 -6.62 -19.03
C ALA A 20 -22.57 -5.67 -19.76
N TYR A 21 -23.77 -6.14 -20.09
CA TYR A 21 -24.85 -5.38 -20.70
C TYR A 21 -25.98 -5.12 -19.67
N ALA A 22 -26.89 -4.22 -20.00
CA ALA A 22 -28.29 -4.28 -19.55
C ALA A 22 -29.08 -5.11 -20.58
N GLY A 23 -30.28 -5.57 -20.26
CA GLY A 23 -31.08 -6.36 -21.20
C GLY A 23 -31.39 -5.56 -22.47
N GLN A 24 -31.30 -6.18 -23.66
CA GLN A 24 -31.54 -5.45 -24.92
C GLN A 24 -32.21 -6.27 -26.03
N TRP A 25 -33.06 -5.61 -26.81
CA TRP A 25 -33.67 -6.15 -28.02
C TRP A 25 -32.66 -6.26 -29.17
N VAL A 26 -32.42 -7.47 -29.64
CA VAL A 26 -31.55 -7.76 -30.80
C VAL A 26 -32.41 -8.32 -31.93
N GLN A 27 -32.38 -7.67 -33.09
CA GLN A 27 -32.96 -8.19 -34.33
C GLN A 27 -31.87 -8.76 -35.25
N ASP A 28 -32.16 -9.88 -35.91
CA ASP A 28 -31.44 -10.31 -37.10
C ASP A 28 -32.42 -10.82 -38.18
N GLY A 29 -31.89 -11.45 -39.24
CA GLY A 29 -32.70 -11.94 -40.37
C GLY A 29 -33.65 -13.09 -40.05
N VAL A 30 -33.67 -13.60 -38.81
CA VAL A 30 -34.62 -14.60 -38.33
C VAL A 30 -35.77 -13.96 -37.53
N GLY A 31 -35.48 -12.92 -36.73
CA GLY A 31 -36.47 -12.23 -35.90
C GLY A 31 -35.86 -11.42 -34.77
N TRP A 32 -36.70 -11.01 -33.82
CA TRP A 32 -36.28 -10.35 -32.57
C TRP A 32 -36.02 -11.38 -31.46
N ARG A 33 -35.02 -11.11 -30.62
CA ARG A 33 -34.73 -11.84 -29.39
C ARG A 33 -34.22 -10.88 -28.30
N TRP A 34 -34.40 -11.24 -27.04
CA TRP A 34 -33.87 -10.48 -25.91
C TRP A 34 -32.49 -11.02 -25.52
N GLN A 35 -31.47 -10.18 -25.60
CA GLN A 35 -30.13 -10.47 -25.10
C GLN A 35 -30.07 -10.13 -23.62
N LEU A 36 -29.47 -11.03 -22.84
CA LEU A 36 -29.22 -10.85 -21.42
C LEU A 36 -27.89 -10.13 -21.16
N ASP A 37 -27.73 -9.63 -19.95
CA ASP A 37 -26.57 -8.92 -19.41
C ASP A 37 -25.22 -9.63 -19.66
N ASP A 38 -25.23 -10.97 -19.66
CA ASP A 38 -24.07 -11.83 -19.90
C ASP A 38 -23.75 -12.04 -21.41
N GLY A 39 -24.50 -11.38 -22.29
CA GLY A 39 -24.43 -11.52 -23.74
C GLY A 39 -25.12 -12.78 -24.30
N SER A 40 -25.73 -13.62 -23.44
CA SER A 40 -26.55 -14.75 -23.88
C SER A 40 -27.98 -14.30 -24.26
N TYR A 41 -28.88 -15.24 -24.50
CA TYR A 41 -30.26 -14.97 -24.92
C TYR A 41 -31.24 -15.84 -24.14
N LEU A 42 -32.45 -15.33 -23.90
CA LEU A 42 -33.54 -16.08 -23.26
C LEU A 42 -33.78 -17.43 -23.95
N LYS A 43 -33.86 -18.51 -23.15
CA LYS A 43 -34.05 -19.89 -23.63
C LYS A 43 -34.96 -20.67 -22.69
N GLY A 44 -36.16 -20.97 -23.16
CA GLY A 44 -37.17 -21.76 -22.45
C GLY A 44 -38.58 -21.42 -22.92
N HIS A 45 -39.54 -22.31 -22.69
CA HIS A 45 -40.96 -21.98 -22.87
C HIS A 45 -41.43 -21.11 -21.70
N CYS A 46 -41.40 -19.79 -21.86
CA CYS A 46 -42.05 -18.87 -20.94
C CYS A 46 -42.51 -17.60 -21.66
N TRP A 47 -43.58 -17.02 -21.12
CA TRP A 47 -43.80 -15.58 -21.24
C TRP A 47 -42.81 -14.88 -20.30
N VAL A 48 -42.33 -13.72 -20.73
CA VAL A 48 -41.39 -12.89 -19.98
C VAL A 48 -41.86 -11.44 -20.11
N TRP A 49 -41.93 -10.75 -18.98
CA TRP A 49 -42.13 -9.32 -18.93
C TRP A 49 -40.79 -8.64 -19.21
N ILE A 50 -40.77 -7.70 -20.15
CA ILE A 50 -39.56 -6.98 -20.58
C ILE A 50 -39.85 -5.48 -20.56
N ASP A 51 -39.08 -4.74 -19.76
CA ASP A 51 -39.00 -3.29 -19.79
C ASP A 51 -37.99 -2.90 -20.88
N GLY A 52 -38.48 -2.86 -22.12
CA GLY A 52 -37.64 -2.69 -23.31
C GLY A 52 -37.20 -1.24 -23.58
N ASN A 53 -37.65 -0.28 -22.76
CA ASN A 53 -37.31 1.14 -22.85
C ASN A 53 -36.64 1.69 -21.57
N HIS A 54 -36.58 0.89 -20.51
CA HIS A 54 -36.05 1.18 -19.18
C HIS A 54 -36.81 2.30 -18.43
N ASP A 55 -38.15 2.35 -18.56
CA ASP A 55 -39.01 3.33 -17.88
C ASP A 55 -39.64 2.81 -16.56
N GLY A 56 -39.50 1.52 -16.27
CA GLY A 56 -40.04 0.82 -15.10
C GLY A 56 -41.32 0.04 -15.37
N ILE A 57 -41.91 0.17 -16.58
CA ILE A 57 -43.12 -0.53 -17.01
C ILE A 57 -42.76 -1.50 -18.15
N ALA A 58 -43.12 -2.77 -17.97
CA ALA A 58 -42.78 -3.84 -18.91
C ALA A 58 -44.01 -4.34 -19.68
N GLU A 59 -43.81 -4.73 -20.95
CA GLU A 59 -44.78 -5.53 -21.70
C GLU A 59 -44.44 -7.03 -21.65
N SER A 60 -45.45 -7.90 -21.83
CA SER A 60 -45.23 -9.35 -21.83
C SER A 60 -45.04 -9.91 -23.24
N TYR A 61 -43.98 -10.70 -23.45
CA TYR A 61 -43.60 -11.31 -24.73
C TYR A 61 -43.41 -12.84 -24.60
N SER A 62 -43.71 -13.58 -25.67
CA SER A 62 -43.55 -15.05 -25.72
C SER A 62 -42.32 -15.43 -26.54
N PHE A 63 -41.49 -16.34 -26.04
CA PHE A 63 -40.25 -16.78 -26.71
C PHE A 63 -40.29 -18.26 -27.09
N ASP A 64 -39.75 -18.60 -28.28
CA ASP A 64 -39.55 -19.99 -28.68
C ASP A 64 -38.39 -20.64 -27.91
N TYR A 65 -38.70 -21.76 -27.26
CA TYR A 65 -37.79 -22.52 -26.40
C TYR A 65 -36.55 -23.11 -27.09
N LYS A 66 -36.57 -23.34 -28.41
CA LYS A 66 -35.47 -23.94 -29.16
C LYS A 66 -34.49 -22.89 -29.68
N THR A 67 -35.00 -21.72 -30.03
CA THR A 67 -34.27 -20.72 -30.83
C THR A 67 -34.05 -19.40 -30.10
N GLY A 68 -34.88 -19.06 -29.11
CA GLY A 68 -34.75 -17.86 -28.28
C GLY A 68 -35.27 -16.56 -28.93
N TYR A 69 -35.93 -16.64 -30.08
CA TYR A 69 -36.63 -15.50 -30.69
C TYR A 69 -38.06 -15.38 -30.16
N ILE A 70 -38.68 -14.21 -30.30
CA ILE A 70 -40.10 -14.02 -30.02
C ILE A 70 -40.94 -14.90 -30.96
N THR A 71 -42.06 -15.43 -30.46
CA THR A 71 -43.05 -16.15 -31.27
C THR A 71 -44.37 -15.41 -31.30
N TYR A 72 -44.92 -15.29 -32.50
CA TYR A 72 -46.26 -14.78 -32.75
C TYR A 72 -47.31 -15.91 -32.78
N ASP A 73 -46.87 -17.17 -32.79
CA ASP A 73 -47.74 -18.35 -32.80
C ASP A 73 -48.21 -18.67 -31.37
N VAL A 74 -49.23 -17.93 -30.95
CA VAL A 74 -49.86 -18.00 -29.62
C VAL A 74 -51.32 -18.47 -29.68
N ALA A 75 -51.81 -18.88 -30.86
CA ALA A 75 -53.22 -19.20 -31.08
C ALA A 75 -53.74 -20.34 -30.19
N ASP A 76 -52.95 -21.41 -30.05
CA ASP A 76 -53.27 -22.55 -29.16
C ASP A 76 -53.20 -22.19 -27.67
N GLN A 77 -52.62 -21.03 -27.31
CA GLN A 77 -52.56 -20.52 -25.94
C GLN A 77 -53.81 -19.68 -25.57
N GLY A 78 -54.72 -19.42 -26.52
CA GLY A 78 -55.97 -18.69 -26.29
C GLY A 78 -55.80 -17.17 -26.11
N VAL A 79 -54.60 -16.64 -26.35
CA VAL A 79 -54.26 -15.20 -26.24
C VAL A 79 -53.93 -14.60 -27.61
N THR A 80 -53.78 -13.28 -27.65
CA THR A 80 -53.45 -12.52 -28.87
C THR A 80 -52.26 -11.60 -28.62
N VAL A 81 -51.43 -11.37 -29.64
CA VAL A 81 -50.33 -10.39 -29.61
C VAL A 81 -50.54 -9.29 -30.65
N ASN A 82 -49.87 -8.15 -30.48
CA ASN A 82 -49.78 -7.10 -31.49
C ASN A 82 -48.73 -7.43 -32.58
N GLU A 83 -48.56 -6.53 -33.55
CA GLU A 83 -47.58 -6.65 -34.64
C GLU A 83 -46.11 -6.72 -34.18
N ASN A 84 -45.82 -6.30 -32.95
CA ASN A 84 -44.50 -6.37 -32.32
C ASN A 84 -44.34 -7.59 -31.39
N GLY A 85 -45.36 -8.47 -31.28
CA GLY A 85 -45.32 -9.67 -30.45
C GLY A 85 -45.65 -9.45 -28.96
N ALA A 86 -46.02 -8.23 -28.56
CA ALA A 86 -46.44 -7.93 -27.19
C ALA A 86 -47.87 -8.42 -26.93
N LEU A 87 -48.10 -9.01 -25.75
CA LEU A 87 -49.39 -9.56 -25.33
C LEU A 87 -50.49 -8.49 -25.32
N LEU A 88 -51.65 -8.82 -25.88
CA LEU A 88 -52.86 -8.01 -25.83
C LEU A 88 -53.85 -8.59 -24.81
N HIS A 89 -54.17 -7.81 -23.78
CA HIS A 89 -55.27 -8.07 -22.87
C HIS A 89 -56.46 -7.16 -23.24
N ASN A 90 -57.62 -7.75 -23.56
CA ASN A 90 -58.81 -7.02 -24.04
C ASN A 90 -58.56 -6.05 -25.22
N GLY A 91 -57.55 -6.34 -26.06
CA GLY A 91 -57.17 -5.52 -27.22
C GLY A 91 -56.24 -4.34 -26.92
N VAL A 92 -55.80 -4.17 -25.68
CA VAL A 92 -54.75 -3.21 -25.26
C VAL A 92 -53.50 -4.00 -24.87
N VAL A 93 -52.31 -3.43 -25.06
CA VAL A 93 -51.06 -4.08 -24.66
C VAL A 93 -51.03 -4.27 -23.14
N ALA A 94 -50.67 -5.47 -22.68
CA ALA A 94 -50.53 -5.78 -21.27
C ALA A 94 -49.23 -5.17 -20.74
N THR A 95 -49.35 -4.30 -19.73
CA THR A 95 -48.26 -3.52 -19.12
C THR A 95 -48.33 -3.62 -17.60
N ASP A 96 -47.21 -3.86 -16.92
CA ASP A 96 -47.14 -3.86 -15.45
C ASP A 96 -45.74 -3.43 -14.95
N VAL A 97 -45.62 -3.05 -13.68
CA VAL A 97 -44.38 -2.50 -13.10
C VAL A 97 -43.46 -3.63 -12.62
N ILE A 98 -42.21 -3.70 -13.09
CA ILE A 98 -41.26 -4.71 -12.62
C ILE A 98 -40.70 -4.32 -11.23
N PRO A 99 -40.85 -5.18 -10.19
CA PRO A 99 -40.27 -4.91 -8.88
C PRO A 99 -38.74 -4.92 -8.92
N GLY A 100 -38.11 -3.89 -8.35
CA GLY A 100 -36.66 -3.81 -8.16
C GLY A 100 -35.86 -3.15 -9.30
N GLY A 101 -36.50 -2.78 -10.41
CA GLY A 101 -35.84 -2.11 -11.53
C GLY A 101 -35.00 -3.04 -12.41
N SER A 102 -35.47 -4.28 -12.61
CA SER A 102 -34.87 -5.23 -13.57
C SER A 102 -35.50 -5.06 -14.95
N ASP A 103 -34.69 -5.07 -16.02
CA ASP A 103 -35.19 -4.92 -17.40
C ASP A 103 -36.04 -6.09 -17.89
N TYR A 104 -36.03 -7.23 -17.18
CA TYR A 104 -36.86 -8.39 -17.51
C TYR A 104 -37.24 -9.23 -16.29
N LEU A 105 -38.37 -9.95 -16.38
CA LEU A 105 -38.83 -10.85 -15.33
C LEU A 105 -39.66 -12.03 -15.91
N PRO A 106 -39.24 -13.30 -15.71
CA PRO A 106 -40.01 -14.45 -16.17
C PRO A 106 -41.38 -14.56 -15.48
N GLY A 107 -42.45 -14.61 -16.29
CA GLY A 107 -43.82 -14.62 -15.80
C GLY A 107 -44.82 -14.33 -16.93
N MET A 108 -46.05 -14.78 -16.76
CA MET A 108 -47.16 -14.49 -17.69
C MET A 108 -48.07 -13.41 -17.10
N ALA A 109 -48.98 -12.85 -17.93
CA ALA A 109 -50.10 -12.07 -17.43
C ALA A 109 -51.22 -12.99 -16.92
N GLY A 110 -51.89 -12.57 -15.85
CA GLY A 110 -53.13 -13.19 -15.37
C GLY A 110 -54.38 -12.73 -16.12
N ASP A 111 -55.52 -13.27 -15.71
CA ASP A 111 -56.85 -12.97 -16.28
C ASP A 111 -57.29 -11.50 -16.14
N ASP A 112 -56.56 -10.68 -15.38
CA ASP A 112 -56.77 -9.23 -15.21
C ASP A 112 -55.62 -8.36 -15.76
N GLY A 113 -54.68 -8.97 -16.48
CA GLY A 113 -53.55 -8.30 -17.14
C GLY A 113 -52.29 -8.11 -16.29
N LYS A 114 -52.28 -8.49 -15.00
CA LYS A 114 -51.12 -8.29 -14.09
C LYS A 114 -50.11 -9.44 -14.09
N ILE A 115 -48.90 -9.20 -13.59
CA ILE A 115 -47.84 -10.23 -13.50
C ILE A 115 -48.23 -11.37 -12.55
N PHE A 116 -48.24 -12.61 -13.05
CA PHE A 116 -48.17 -13.82 -12.22
C PHE A 116 -46.71 -14.27 -12.06
N HIS A 117 -46.10 -13.93 -10.92
CA HIS A 117 -44.75 -14.34 -10.57
C HIS A 117 -44.69 -15.78 -10.03
N LEU A 118 -43.70 -16.55 -10.47
CA LEU A 118 -43.18 -17.68 -9.68
C LEU A 118 -42.32 -17.09 -8.54
N VAL A 119 -42.94 -16.89 -7.37
CA VAL A 119 -42.39 -16.09 -6.28
C VAL A 119 -41.05 -16.63 -5.75
N PHE A 120 -40.03 -15.77 -5.82
CA PHE A 120 -38.89 -15.77 -4.90
C PHE A 120 -38.95 -14.46 -4.10
N THR A 121 -39.17 -14.56 -2.78
CA THR A 121 -39.17 -13.40 -1.89
C THR A 121 -37.75 -12.93 -1.58
N PRO A 122 -37.52 -11.62 -1.35
CA PRO A 122 -36.27 -11.15 -0.76
C PRO A 122 -36.16 -11.68 0.69
N ASP A 123 -35.27 -12.64 0.88
CA ASP A 123 -35.01 -13.29 2.16
C ASP A 123 -34.10 -12.42 3.07
N GLU A 124 -34.22 -12.59 4.39
CA GLU A 124 -33.48 -11.81 5.40
C GLU A 124 -31.96 -11.95 5.21
N SER A 125 -31.50 -13.08 4.66
CA SER A 125 -30.12 -13.38 4.32
C SER A 125 -29.43 -12.34 3.42
N VAL A 126 -30.15 -11.62 2.55
CA VAL A 126 -29.56 -10.57 1.70
C VAL A 126 -29.21 -9.32 2.51
N HIS A 127 -30.06 -8.95 3.48
CA HIS A 127 -29.75 -7.83 4.39
C HIS A 127 -28.57 -8.18 5.30
N GLU A 128 -28.50 -9.42 5.80
CA GLU A 128 -27.34 -9.89 6.55
C GLU A 128 -26.04 -9.85 5.72
N LEU A 129 -26.10 -10.26 4.45
CA LEU A 129 -24.92 -10.27 3.57
C LEU A 129 -24.38 -8.86 3.34
N ASN A 130 -25.26 -7.89 3.06
CA ASN A 130 -24.86 -6.49 2.90
C ASN A 130 -24.27 -5.89 4.19
N ALA A 131 -24.83 -6.24 5.36
CA ALA A 131 -24.27 -5.83 6.66
C ALA A 131 -22.87 -6.42 6.89
N LYS A 132 -22.65 -7.70 6.55
CA LYS A 132 -21.34 -8.37 6.65
C LYS A 132 -20.30 -7.73 5.72
N ILE A 133 -20.68 -7.41 4.47
CA ILE A 133 -19.82 -6.72 3.50
C ILE A 133 -19.43 -5.31 3.98
N GLN A 134 -20.35 -4.58 4.62
CA GLN A 134 -20.06 -3.26 5.15
C GLN A 134 -19.11 -3.32 6.36
N ALA A 135 -19.36 -4.23 7.31
CA ALA A 135 -18.48 -4.46 8.45
C ALA A 135 -17.06 -4.90 8.04
N GLU A 136 -16.92 -5.70 6.97
CA GLU A 136 -15.61 -6.11 6.43
C GLU A 136 -14.83 -4.92 5.82
N LYS A 137 -15.51 -3.95 5.21
CA LYS A 137 -14.89 -2.71 4.72
C LYS A 137 -14.42 -1.84 5.89
N GLU A 138 -15.28 -1.61 6.86
CA GLU A 138 -14.99 -0.81 8.06
C GLU A 138 -13.82 -1.40 8.86
N GLN A 139 -13.76 -2.73 9.01
CA GLN A 139 -12.60 -3.39 9.60
C GLN A 139 -11.31 -3.14 8.79
N LYS A 140 -11.34 -3.28 7.46
CA LYS A 140 -10.16 -3.08 6.61
C LYS A 140 -9.66 -1.62 6.60
N GLU A 141 -10.57 -0.67 6.73
CA GLU A 141 -10.25 0.76 6.87
C GLU A 141 -9.60 1.04 8.23
N ALA A 142 -10.22 0.59 9.34
CA ALA A 142 -9.63 0.69 10.67
C ALA A 142 -8.26 -0.02 10.80
N GLU A 143 -8.11 -1.19 10.16
CA GLU A 143 -6.83 -1.90 10.07
C GLU A 143 -5.75 -1.15 9.28
N LYS A 144 -6.14 -0.29 8.33
CA LYS A 144 -5.21 0.58 7.59
C LYS A 144 -4.81 1.76 8.47
N GLU A 145 -5.78 2.45 9.09
CA GLU A 145 -5.53 3.57 9.99
C GLU A 145 -4.61 3.17 11.16
N GLN A 146 -4.83 1.98 11.76
CA GLN A 146 -3.96 1.46 12.82
C GLN A 146 -2.51 1.24 12.35
N LYS A 147 -2.29 0.75 11.13
CA LYS A 147 -0.94 0.53 10.56
C LYS A 147 -0.25 1.85 10.22
N GLU A 148 -1.00 2.85 9.75
CA GLU A 148 -0.48 4.20 9.50
C GLU A 148 -0.14 4.93 10.83
N ALA A 149 -0.99 4.78 11.86
CA ALA A 149 -0.73 5.31 13.20
C ALA A 149 0.46 4.61 13.91
N GLU A 150 0.60 3.29 13.78
CA GLU A 150 1.76 2.56 14.33
C GLU A 150 3.08 3.01 13.67
N LYS A 151 3.06 3.25 12.36
CA LYS A 151 4.21 3.74 11.61
C LYS A 151 4.66 5.13 12.07
N GLU A 152 3.74 6.10 12.15
CA GLU A 152 4.11 7.44 12.62
C GLU A 152 4.47 7.46 14.11
N ARG A 153 3.89 6.56 14.93
CA ARG A 153 4.34 6.38 16.33
C ARG A 153 5.78 5.87 16.40
N LYS A 154 6.15 4.84 15.62
CA LYS A 154 7.52 4.32 15.56
C LYS A 154 8.53 5.37 15.08
N LYS A 155 8.17 6.18 14.09
CA LYS A 155 8.99 7.31 13.62
C LYS A 155 9.14 8.41 14.68
N ALA A 156 8.13 8.65 15.51
CA ALA A 156 8.24 9.56 16.65
C ALA A 156 9.07 8.97 17.80
N GLU A 157 8.96 7.66 18.06
CA GLU A 157 9.81 6.92 19.00
C GLU A 157 11.29 6.98 18.58
N GLU A 158 11.58 6.75 17.30
CA GLU A 158 12.91 6.85 16.69
C GLU A 158 13.49 8.28 16.80
N ALA A 159 12.72 9.31 16.38
CA ALA A 159 13.17 10.70 16.43
C ALA A 159 13.40 11.21 17.87
N ALA A 160 12.55 10.81 18.82
CA ALA A 160 12.72 11.16 20.23
C ALA A 160 13.93 10.47 20.86
N TRP A 161 14.25 9.24 20.43
CA TRP A 161 15.45 8.53 20.88
C TRP A 161 16.73 9.11 20.25
N ILE A 162 16.74 9.43 18.96
CA ILE A 162 17.86 10.15 18.29
C ILE A 162 18.15 11.47 19.04
N GLU A 163 17.10 12.22 19.41
CA GLU A 163 17.30 13.48 20.13
C GLU A 163 17.90 13.27 21.53
N SER A 164 17.65 12.13 22.16
CA SER A 164 18.20 11.76 23.47
C SER A 164 19.66 11.28 23.47
N ILE A 165 20.30 11.15 22.29
CA ILE A 165 21.71 10.77 22.19
C ILE A 165 22.59 11.90 22.76
N ASP A 166 23.39 11.54 23.76
CA ASP A 166 24.37 12.41 24.40
C ASP A 166 25.68 12.40 23.60
N VAL A 167 25.80 13.35 22.67
CA VAL A 167 26.94 13.44 21.75
C VAL A 167 28.26 13.72 22.47
N ASP A 168 28.23 14.39 23.63
CA ASP A 168 29.42 14.67 24.41
C ASP A 168 29.97 13.37 25.01
N LYS A 169 29.11 12.49 25.56
CA LYS A 169 29.54 11.14 25.98
C LYS A 169 30.13 10.33 24.84
N VAL A 170 29.53 10.36 23.65
CA VAL A 170 30.07 9.66 22.47
C VAL A 170 31.46 10.22 22.11
N ALA A 171 31.62 11.54 22.13
CA ALA A 171 32.90 12.21 21.83
C ALA A 171 34.00 11.86 22.85
N TYR A 172 33.72 11.93 24.16
CA TYR A 172 34.68 11.52 25.18
C TYR A 172 35.03 10.03 25.07
N ARG A 173 34.04 9.16 24.83
CA ARG A 173 34.30 7.72 24.70
C ARG A 173 35.18 7.40 23.49
N ILE A 174 34.98 8.08 22.36
CA ILE A 174 35.90 8.00 21.21
C ILE A 174 37.33 8.39 21.61
N ALA A 175 37.52 9.47 22.36
CA ALA A 175 38.85 9.93 22.78
C ALA A 175 39.56 8.90 23.69
N GLU A 176 38.82 8.25 24.58
CA GLU A 176 39.30 7.10 25.36
C GLU A 176 39.68 5.91 24.47
N MET A 177 38.80 5.52 23.53
CA MET A 177 39.05 4.40 22.61
C MET A 177 40.26 4.63 21.69
N VAL A 178 40.54 5.89 21.31
CA VAL A 178 41.79 6.25 20.62
C VAL A 178 43.01 5.97 21.50
N ASN A 179 42.95 6.29 22.79
CA ASN A 179 44.04 6.02 23.73
C ASN A 179 44.20 4.52 24.01
N GLU A 180 43.11 3.78 24.21
CA GLU A 180 43.10 2.31 24.33
C GLU A 180 43.80 1.66 23.12
N GLU A 181 43.44 2.08 21.90
CA GLU A 181 44.00 1.54 20.66
C GLU A 181 45.43 2.03 20.36
N ARG A 182 45.81 3.25 20.79
CA ARG A 182 47.21 3.72 20.75
C ARG A 182 48.10 2.90 21.68
N VAL A 183 47.66 2.67 22.92
CA VAL A 183 48.36 1.81 23.90
C VAL A 183 48.44 0.37 23.40
N SER A 184 47.39 -0.17 22.76
CA SER A 184 47.39 -1.51 22.14
C SER A 184 48.53 -1.72 21.14
N LYS A 185 48.97 -0.64 20.48
CA LYS A 185 50.05 -0.64 19.47
C LYS A 185 51.37 -0.06 19.97
N GLY A 186 51.49 0.23 21.27
CA GLY A 186 52.72 0.73 21.89
C GLY A 186 53.00 2.22 21.67
N TYR A 187 51.98 3.02 21.34
CA TYR A 187 52.06 4.49 21.38
C TYR A 187 51.68 5.01 22.77
N TYR A 188 52.14 6.20 23.11
CA TYR A 188 51.69 6.92 24.30
C TYR A 188 50.26 7.44 24.12
N GLU A 189 49.52 7.50 25.22
CA GLU A 189 48.22 8.18 25.30
C GLU A 189 48.38 9.66 24.96
N LEU A 190 47.34 10.23 24.35
CA LEU A 190 47.17 11.66 24.11
C LEU A 190 46.46 12.27 25.32
N VAL A 191 46.81 13.50 25.69
CA VAL A 191 46.01 14.25 26.67
C VAL A 191 44.66 14.59 26.04
N ILE A 192 43.56 14.19 26.67
CA ILE A 192 42.23 14.67 26.27
C ILE A 192 42.11 16.10 26.79
N ASN A 193 41.90 17.07 25.89
CA ASN A 193 41.83 18.49 26.22
C ASN A 193 40.42 19.02 25.94
N ASP A 194 39.71 19.44 26.99
CA ASP A 194 38.33 19.89 26.93
C ASP A 194 38.11 21.09 25.99
N GLU A 195 39.06 22.04 25.89
CA GLU A 195 38.97 23.16 24.94
C GLU A 195 39.12 22.66 23.49
N LEU A 196 39.97 21.66 23.27
CA LEU A 196 40.11 21.01 21.97
C LEU A 196 38.91 20.11 21.63
N MET A 197 38.20 19.55 22.62
CA MET A 197 36.89 18.89 22.44
C MET A 197 35.85 19.91 21.95
N GLU A 198 35.76 21.09 22.58
CA GLU A 198 34.88 22.18 22.13
C GLU A 198 35.23 22.65 20.70
N ASN A 199 36.53 22.81 20.39
CA ASN A 199 37.00 23.13 19.03
C ASN A 199 36.61 22.05 18.01
N ALA A 200 36.69 20.77 18.40
CA ALA A 200 36.31 19.64 17.56
C ALA A 200 34.79 19.51 17.39
N ALA A 201 33.98 19.92 18.38
CA ALA A 201 32.52 19.97 18.27
C ALA A 201 32.08 21.00 17.22
N VAL A 202 32.69 22.19 17.20
CA VAL A 202 32.49 23.19 16.14
C VAL A 202 32.89 22.62 14.77
N ARG A 203 34.00 21.88 14.68
CA ARG A 203 34.41 21.21 13.42
C ARG A 203 33.48 20.07 12.99
N ALA A 204 32.78 19.42 13.92
CA ALA A 204 31.78 18.39 13.61
C ALA A 204 30.47 19.02 13.08
N GLU A 205 30.01 20.13 13.66
CA GLU A 205 28.87 20.92 13.13
C GLU A 205 29.20 21.49 11.74
N GLU A 206 30.35 22.14 11.58
CA GLU A 206 30.83 22.61 10.28
C GLU A 206 31.01 21.48 9.24
N GLY A 207 31.22 20.24 9.70
CA GLY A 207 31.33 19.05 8.85
C GLY A 207 29.99 18.61 8.25
N ASP A 208 28.87 18.99 8.84
CA ASP A 208 27.52 18.80 8.28
C ASP A 208 27.22 19.83 7.19
N GLU A 209 27.56 21.11 7.44
CA GLU A 209 27.43 22.19 6.43
C GLU A 209 28.37 21.96 5.23
N LEU A 210 29.63 21.59 5.51
CA LEU A 210 30.65 21.34 4.49
C LEU A 210 31.56 20.17 4.89
N TYR A 211 31.23 18.98 4.39
CA TYR A 211 32.01 17.75 4.60
C TYR A 211 33.37 17.78 3.86
N ALA A 212 34.33 18.56 4.37
CA ALA A 212 35.66 18.76 3.81
C ALA A 212 36.68 19.19 4.88
N HIS A 213 37.97 19.01 4.56
CA HIS A 213 39.10 19.56 5.33
C HIS A 213 39.30 21.08 5.06
N ARG A 214 38.21 21.85 5.15
CA ARG A 214 38.12 23.30 5.02
C ARG A 214 36.84 23.76 5.71
N ARG A 215 36.89 24.89 6.42
CA ARG A 215 35.73 25.44 7.13
C ARG A 215 34.74 26.08 6.14
N PRO A 216 33.43 26.18 6.45
CA PRO A 216 32.42 26.73 5.55
C PRO A 216 32.68 28.16 5.07
N ASP A 217 33.31 28.99 5.92
CA ASP A 217 33.75 30.36 5.58
C ASP A 217 34.93 30.41 4.57
N GLY A 218 35.48 29.24 4.22
CA GLY A 218 36.63 29.08 3.33
C GLY A 218 38.00 29.07 4.04
N SER A 219 38.05 29.28 5.36
CA SER A 219 39.30 29.27 6.14
C SER A 219 39.86 27.86 6.39
N ASN A 220 41.12 27.76 6.84
CA ASN A 220 41.74 26.47 7.15
C ASN A 220 41.19 25.91 8.48
N ILE A 221 41.16 24.57 8.59
CA ILE A 221 40.70 23.85 9.79
C ILE A 221 41.49 24.24 11.06
N GLU A 222 42.76 24.63 10.89
CA GLU A 222 43.64 25.14 11.94
C GLU A 222 43.05 26.35 12.69
N THR A 223 42.19 27.14 12.03
CA THR A 223 41.56 28.34 12.62
C THR A 223 40.36 28.05 13.52
N ALA A 224 39.91 26.79 13.60
CA ALA A 224 38.95 26.36 14.61
C ALA A 224 39.64 25.99 15.94
N VAL A 225 40.96 25.80 15.95
CA VAL A 225 41.72 25.49 17.16
C VAL A 225 42.11 26.78 17.88
N THR A 226 41.66 26.94 19.12
CA THR A 226 41.99 28.08 19.99
C THR A 226 43.17 27.81 20.92
N VAL A 227 43.43 26.53 21.22
CA VAL A 227 44.58 26.05 22.02
C VAL A 227 45.92 26.36 21.32
N GLU A 228 46.94 26.79 22.06
CA GLU A 228 48.29 27.01 21.52
C GLU A 228 48.88 25.71 20.97
N ASN A 229 49.24 25.70 19.69
CA ASN A 229 49.77 24.53 19.00
C ASN A 229 50.79 24.91 17.91
N ARG A 230 51.54 23.90 17.44
CA ARG A 230 52.54 23.99 16.36
C ARG A 230 52.10 23.26 15.07
N GLY A 231 50.88 22.73 15.05
CA GLY A 231 50.30 21.98 13.95
C GLY A 231 49.08 21.18 14.40
N VAL A 232 48.11 21.08 13.50
CA VAL A 232 46.84 20.38 13.69
C VAL A 232 46.72 19.27 12.65
N ALA A 233 46.20 18.10 13.04
CA ALA A 233 45.71 17.08 12.12
C ALA A 233 44.23 16.80 12.40
N GLU A 234 43.45 16.56 11.35
CA GLU A 234 42.01 16.35 11.41
C GLU A 234 41.63 14.97 10.84
N ASN A 235 40.71 14.29 11.52
CA ASN A 235 39.95 13.18 10.95
C ASN A 235 38.46 13.56 10.95
N LEU A 236 37.80 13.49 9.78
CA LEU A 236 36.37 13.73 9.67
C LEU A 236 35.67 12.43 9.22
N ALA A 237 34.58 12.07 9.89
CA ALA A 237 33.73 10.92 9.58
C ALA A 237 32.25 11.28 9.67
N SER A 238 31.41 10.48 9.00
CA SER A 238 30.00 10.37 9.34
C SER A 238 29.62 8.90 9.45
N VAL A 239 28.75 8.59 10.41
CA VAL A 239 28.24 7.25 10.68
C VAL A 239 26.70 7.30 10.74
N PRO A 240 26.00 6.25 10.28
CA PRO A 240 24.56 6.15 10.48
C PRO A 240 24.24 6.02 11.98
N ILE A 241 23.03 6.41 12.36
CA ILE A 241 22.46 6.05 13.66
C ILE A 241 21.48 4.90 13.44
N LEU A 242 21.59 3.80 14.18
CA LEU A 242 20.63 2.70 14.20
C LEU A 242 19.88 2.66 15.53
N MET A 243 18.55 2.48 15.47
CA MET A 243 17.68 2.59 16.64
C MET A 243 18.05 1.60 17.76
N GLY A 244 18.52 2.13 18.89
CA GLY A 244 18.85 1.38 20.09
C GLY A 244 20.35 1.15 20.36
N GLU A 245 21.24 1.71 19.53
CA GLU A 245 22.69 1.71 19.81
C GLU A 245 23.04 2.49 21.08
N THR A 246 24.00 1.99 21.86
CA THR A 246 24.56 2.67 23.03
C THR A 246 25.63 3.69 22.61
N GLU A 247 26.00 4.61 23.52
CA GLU A 247 27.11 5.54 23.26
C GLU A 247 28.45 4.81 22.97
N GLU A 248 28.65 3.59 23.50
CA GLU A 248 29.79 2.71 23.17
C GLU A 248 29.76 2.23 21.72
N GLU A 249 28.59 1.78 21.24
CA GLU A 249 28.42 1.27 19.88
C GLU A 249 28.55 2.39 18.84
N LEU A 250 27.98 3.57 19.12
CA LEU A 250 28.16 4.78 18.31
C LEU A 250 29.64 5.22 18.25
N ALA A 251 30.36 5.15 19.37
CA ALA A 251 31.80 5.41 19.41
C ALA A 251 32.61 4.37 18.62
N GLN A 252 32.23 3.09 18.68
CA GLN A 252 32.87 2.02 17.89
C GLN A 252 32.66 2.20 16.37
N LEU A 253 31.48 2.64 15.91
CA LEU A 253 31.25 2.95 14.49
C LEU A 253 32.24 4.01 13.97
N PHE A 254 32.48 5.05 14.77
CA PHE A 254 33.43 6.10 14.46
C PHE A 254 34.88 5.59 14.46
N MET A 255 35.26 4.81 15.47
CA MET A 255 36.57 4.15 15.53
C MET A 255 36.79 3.24 14.33
N ASP A 256 35.82 2.44 13.92
CA ASP A 256 35.90 1.60 12.72
C ASP A 256 36.04 2.43 11.44
N ALA A 257 35.30 3.53 11.30
CA ALA A 257 35.38 4.41 10.12
C ALA A 257 36.78 5.03 9.96
N TRP A 258 37.37 5.54 11.04
CA TRP A 258 38.73 6.11 11.01
C TRP A 258 39.81 5.02 10.93
N LEU A 259 39.69 3.93 11.69
CA LEU A 259 40.66 2.82 11.65
C LEU A 259 40.65 2.04 10.33
N ASN A 260 39.61 2.14 9.49
CA ASN A 260 39.65 1.60 8.13
C ASN A 260 40.32 2.54 7.10
N SER A 261 40.34 3.85 7.33
CA SER A 261 41.02 4.83 6.45
C SER A 261 42.53 4.89 6.70
N ALA A 262 43.33 4.85 5.64
CA ALA A 262 44.80 4.94 5.76
C ALA A 262 45.28 6.31 6.23
N GLY A 263 44.60 7.39 5.85
CA GLY A 263 44.90 8.74 6.33
C GLY A 263 44.51 8.92 7.79
N HIS A 264 43.30 8.48 8.16
CA HIS A 264 42.80 8.67 9.52
C HIS A 264 43.57 7.82 10.55
N ARG A 265 43.94 6.57 10.19
CA ARG A 265 44.93 5.77 10.95
C ARG A 265 46.27 6.49 11.13
N HIS A 266 46.77 7.18 10.10
CA HIS A 266 48.07 7.86 10.21
C HIS A 266 48.04 8.98 11.26
N ASN A 267 46.94 9.72 11.32
CA ASN A 267 46.73 10.75 12.34
C ASN A 267 46.59 10.12 13.74
N ILE A 268 45.75 9.08 13.90
CA ILE A 268 45.57 8.36 15.19
C ILE A 268 46.91 7.81 15.73
N PHE A 269 47.76 7.24 14.86
CA PHE A 269 49.06 6.67 15.23
C PHE A 269 50.25 7.59 14.93
N THR A 270 50.05 8.91 14.91
CA THR A 270 51.17 9.85 14.79
C THR A 270 51.90 9.98 16.12
N SER A 271 53.24 9.93 16.07
CA SER A 271 54.14 10.14 17.22
C SER A 271 54.43 11.63 17.49
N ARG A 272 53.67 12.53 16.86
CA ARG A 272 53.74 13.99 17.01
C ARG A 272 52.54 14.61 17.73
N GLY A 273 51.46 13.87 17.91
CA GLY A 273 50.31 14.34 18.66
C GLY A 273 50.64 14.24 20.15
N ASP A 274 50.44 15.33 20.86
CA ASP A 274 50.55 15.43 22.31
C ASP A 274 49.14 15.40 22.96
N GLU A 275 48.15 16.00 22.29
CA GLU A 275 46.77 16.13 22.79
C GLU A 275 45.72 15.78 21.71
N ILE A 276 44.51 15.43 22.16
CA ILE A 276 43.33 15.11 21.35
C ILE A 276 42.10 15.87 21.84
N GLY A 277 41.29 16.32 20.88
CA GLY A 277 39.90 16.69 21.07
C GLY A 277 39.02 15.95 20.06
N VAL A 278 37.80 15.63 20.47
CA VAL A 278 36.80 14.96 19.64
C VAL A 278 35.48 15.71 19.79
N GLY A 279 34.77 15.86 18.68
CA GLY A 279 33.42 16.42 18.66
C GLY A 279 32.49 15.55 17.82
N VAL A 280 31.22 15.51 18.21
CA VAL A 280 30.17 14.73 17.55
C VAL A 280 28.92 15.61 17.41
N TYR A 281 28.27 15.56 16.24
CA TYR A 281 27.13 16.40 15.88
C TYR A 281 25.99 15.56 15.29
N LYS A 282 24.73 15.91 15.60
CA LYS A 282 23.52 15.20 15.12
C LYS A 282 23.07 15.74 13.76
N SER A 283 23.30 14.96 12.70
CA SER A 283 22.82 15.24 11.33
C SER A 283 21.67 14.28 10.96
N GLY A 284 20.44 14.65 11.31
CA GLY A 284 19.25 13.84 11.03
C GLY A 284 19.33 12.43 11.65
N ASN A 285 19.41 11.40 10.80
CA ASN A 285 19.57 9.98 11.20
C ASN A 285 21.04 9.51 11.10
N SER A 286 21.99 10.43 11.32
CA SER A 286 23.43 10.16 11.26
C SER A 286 24.18 11.08 12.24
N LEU A 287 25.37 10.66 12.65
CA LEU A 287 26.30 11.52 13.38
C LEU A 287 27.42 11.96 12.43
N VAL A 288 27.85 13.21 12.55
CA VAL A 288 29.12 13.71 12.00
C VAL A 288 30.10 13.79 13.16
N GLY A 289 31.35 13.36 12.96
CA GLY A 289 32.37 13.33 13.98
C GLY A 289 33.70 13.86 13.49
N CYS A 290 34.36 14.66 14.33
CA CYS A 290 35.67 15.24 14.06
C CYS A 290 36.63 14.85 15.19
N GLN A 291 37.84 14.38 14.84
CA GLN A 291 38.97 14.30 15.75
C GLN A 291 39.98 15.38 15.36
N LEU A 292 40.43 16.16 16.35
CA LEU A 292 41.54 17.10 16.22
C LEU A 292 42.71 16.61 17.07
N PHE A 293 43.88 16.52 16.44
CA PHE A 293 45.14 16.15 17.09
C PHE A 293 46.07 17.37 17.02
N ILE A 294 46.67 17.78 18.15
CA ILE A 294 47.62 18.90 18.17
C ILE A 294 49.01 18.48 18.66
N GLN A 295 50.00 19.26 18.24
CA GLN A 295 51.39 19.20 18.71
C GLN A 295 51.72 20.50 19.47
N ASN A 296 52.35 20.37 20.64
CA ASN A 296 52.75 21.50 21.50
C ASN A 296 54.24 21.83 21.38
#